data_AF-A0A218QBB8-F1
#
_entry.id   AF-A0A218QBB8-F1
#
_cell.length_a   1.000
_cell.length_b   1.000
_cell.length_c   1.000
_cell.angle_alpha   90.00
_cell.angle_beta   90.00
_cell.angle_gamma   90.00
#
_symmetry.space_group_name_H-M   'P 1'
#
loop_
_entity.id
_entity.type
_entity.pdbx_description
1 polymer ?
#
loop_
_entity_poly.entity_id
_entity_poly.type
_entity_poly.pdbx_seq_one_letter_code
_entity_poly.pdbx_strand_id
1 'polypeptide(L)' 'MIAAKLFNEREGNNIQTIYGTVTTGTNWKFLKLIGQVVEIDLSEYYINNIGKILGILSSILTE' A
#
# COMPACT_ATOMS: atom_id res chain seq x y z
N MET A 1 7.10 3.07 4.20
CA MET A 1 5.99 3.01 5.18
C MET A 1 6.40 3.41 6.60
N ILE A 2 7.55 2.98 7.14
CA ILE A 2 8.01 3.41 8.49
C ILE A 2 8.09 4.94 8.64
N ALA A 3 8.68 5.64 7.66
CA ALA A 3 8.74 7.11 7.69
C ALA A 3 7.34 7.75 7.73
N ALA A 4 6.38 7.20 6.95
CA ALA A 4 4.99 7.68 6.94
C ALA A 4 4.30 7.43 8.30
N LYS A 5 4.53 6.27 8.93
CA LYS A 5 4.05 5.99 10.28
C LYS A 5 4.59 7.00 11.29
N LEU A 6 5.91 7.18 11.33
CA LEU A 6 6.56 8.13 12.25
C LEU A 6 6.09 9.56 12.01
N PHE A 7 5.86 9.95 10.76
CA PHE A 7 5.29 11.24 10.41
C PHE A 7 3.87 11.38 10.97
N ASN A 8 2.99 10.43 10.69
CA ASN A 8 1.61 10.44 11.18
C ASN A 8 1.54 10.49 12.72
N GLU A 9 2.37 9.71 13.41
CA GLU A 9 2.47 9.73 14.87
C GLU A 9 2.91 11.10 15.41
N ARG A 10 3.89 11.75 14.77
CA ARG A 10 4.38 13.08 15.17
C ARG A 10 3.34 14.19 14.93
N GLU A 11 2.59 14.08 13.83
CA GLU A 11 1.53 15.03 13.48
C GLU A 11 0.21 14.77 14.22
N GLY A 12 0.15 13.72 15.07
CA GLY A 12 -1.08 13.34 15.77
C GLY A 12 -2.16 12.73 14.87
N ASN A 13 -1.80 12.32 13.66
CA ASN A 13 -2.70 11.64 12.72
C ASN A 13 -2.81 10.17 13.11
N ASN A 14 -3.96 9.78 13.68
CA ASN A 14 -4.20 8.40 14.10
C ASN A 14 -4.55 7.49 12.91
N ILE A 15 -3.57 7.25 12.03
CA ILE A 15 -3.71 6.38 10.86
C ILE A 15 -3.29 4.96 11.24
N GLN A 16 -4.28 4.07 11.38
CA GLN A 16 -4.08 2.68 11.81
C GLN A 16 -3.41 1.81 10.73
N THR A 17 -3.75 2.03 9.47
CA THR A 17 -3.29 1.23 8.33
C THR A 17 -2.62 2.13 7.30
N ILE A 18 -1.39 1.78 6.91
CA ILE A 18 -0.67 2.47 5.84
C ILE A 18 -0.54 1.51 4.67
N TYR A 19 -1.18 1.84 3.56
CA TYR A 19 -1.05 1.11 2.31
C TYR A 19 0.16 1.61 1.52
N GLY A 20 0.89 0.69 0.90
CA GLY A 20 2.07 0.96 0.12
C GLY A 20 2.05 0.21 -1.21
N THR A 21 2.82 0.70 -2.16
CA THR A 21 3.05 0.04 -3.44
C THR A 21 4.52 0.16 -3.79
N VAL A 22 5.11 -0.92 -4.28
CA VAL A 22 6.45 -0.93 -4.86
C VAL A 22 6.31 -1.22 -6.35
N THR A 23 6.95 -0.42 -7.19
CA THR A 23 6.89 -0.60 -8.64
C THR A 23 8.18 -0.21 -9.33
N THR A 24 8.46 -0.89 -10.45
CA THR A 24 9.50 -0.49 -11.44
C THR A 24 8.91 0.31 -12.60
N GLY A 25 7.62 0.64 -12.54
CA GLY A 25 6.80 1.14 -13.66
C GLY A 25 6.07 0.01 -14.39
N THR A 26 6.73 -1.13 -14.61
CA THR A 26 6.15 -2.29 -15.30
C THR A 26 5.60 -3.36 -14.36
N ASN A 27 6.24 -3.58 -13.22
CA ASN A 27 5.81 -4.57 -12.22
C ASN A 27 5.33 -3.83 -10.97
N TRP A 28 4.24 -4.28 -10.38
CA TRP A 28 3.60 -3.68 -9.22
C TRP A 28 3.38 -4.72 -8.13
N LYS A 29 3.69 -4.34 -6.90
CA LYS A 29 3.46 -5.14 -5.70
C LYS A 29 2.85 -4.28 -4.60
N PHE A 30 1.88 -4.84 -3.90
CA PHE A 30 1.09 -4.14 -2.89
C PHE A 30 1.37 -4.69 -1.49
N LEU A 31 1.29 -3.80 -0.51
CA LEU A 31 1.58 -4.11 0.88
C LEU A 31 0.81 -3.16 1.81
N LYS A 32 0.55 -3.61 3.03
CA LYS A 32 0.01 -2.74 4.09
C LYS A 32 0.76 -2.93 5.40
N LEU A 33 0.90 -1.85 6.15
CA LEU A 33 1.48 -1.83 7.49
C LEU A 33 0.37 -1.57 8.51
N ILE A 34 0.19 -2.49 9.45
CA ILE A 34 -0.75 -2.38 10.57
C ILE A 34 0.07 -2.48 11.86
N GLY A 35 0.19 -1.36 12.59
CA GLY A 35 1.04 -1.29 13.77
C GLY A 35 2.53 -1.56 13.46
N GLN A 36 2.99 -2.79 13.72
CA GLN A 36 4.36 -3.25 13.46
C GLN A 36 4.41 -4.45 12.47
N VAL A 37 3.26 -4.87 11.94
CA VAL A 37 3.15 -6.01 11.04
C VAL A 37 2.99 -5.51 9.61
N VAL A 38 3.82 -6.02 8.70
CA VAL A 38 3.68 -5.78 7.27
C VAL A 38 3.05 -7.00 6.62
N GLU A 39 1.95 -6.79 5.93
CA GLU A 39 1.34 -7.76 5.04
C GLU A 39 1.73 -7.44 3.59
N ILE A 40 2.11 -8.47 2.84
CA ILE A 40 2.59 -8.34 1.47
C ILE A 40 1.75 -9.26 0.59
N ASP A 41 1.19 -8.70 -0.49
CA ASP A 41 0.62 -9.52 -1.55
C ASP A 41 1.76 -10.23 -2.30
N LEU A 42 1.69 -11.56 -2.35
CA LEU A 42 2.70 -12.38 -3.02
C LEU A 42 2.58 -12.32 -4.55
N SER A 43 1.45 -11.83 -5.06
CA SER A 43 1.19 -11.65 -6.48
C SER A 43 1.95 -10.44 -7.04
N GLU A 44 2.51 -10.59 -8.23
CA GLU A 44 3.03 -9.46 -9.02
C GLU A 44 2.03 -9.09 -10.11
N TYR A 45 1.78 -7.80 -10.25
CA TYR A 45 0.85 -7.27 -11.24
C TYR A 45 1.63 -6.47 -12.28
N TYR A 46 1.55 -6.89 -13.54
CA TYR A 46 2.17 -6.18 -14.65
C TYR A 46 1.29 -5.00 -15.11
N ILE A 47 1.91 -3.93 -15.60
CA ILE A 47 1.24 -2.69 -16.02
C ILE A 47 0.20 -2.90 -17.13
N ASN A 48 0.34 -3.96 -17.93
CA ASN A 48 -0.65 -4.34 -18.94
C ASN A 48 -2.00 -4.75 -18.32
N ASN A 49 -2.04 -5.10 -17.03
CA ASN A 49 -3.25 -5.41 -16.28
C ASN A 49 -3.71 -4.20 -15.46
N ILE A 50 -3.78 -3.04 -16.12
CA ILE A 50 -4.08 -1.74 -15.50
C ILE A 50 -5.41 -1.75 -14.72
N GLY A 51 -6.43 -2.44 -15.23
CA GLY A 51 -7.72 -2.56 -14.55
C GLY A 51 -7.60 -3.24 -13.18
N LYS A 52 -6.77 -4.27 -13.05
CA LYS A 52 -6.51 -4.93 -11.77
C LYS A 52 -5.74 -4.03 -10.81
N ILE A 53 -4.71 -3.34 -11.29
CA ILE A 53 -3.91 -2.37 -10.51
C ILE A 53 -4.83 -1.27 -9.95
N LEU A 54 -5.64 -0.65 -10.81
CA LEU A 54 -6.59 0.39 -10.41
C LEU A 54 -7.67 -0.16 -9.47
N GLY A 55 -8.13 -1.40 -9.69
CA GLY A 55 -9.07 -2.07 -8.80
C GLY A 55 -8.51 -2.25 -7.38
N ILE A 56 -7.24 -2.66 -7.25
CA ILE A 56 -6.56 -2.78 -5.96
C ILE A 56 -6.40 -1.41 -5.29
N LEU A 57 -6.00 -0.39 -6.05
CA LEU A 57 -5.86 0.97 -5.51
C LEU A 57 -7.22 1.55 -5.06
N SER A 58 -8.28 1.28 -5.82
CA SER A 58 -9.64 1.71 -5.48
C SER A 58 -10.19 0.97 -4.26
N SER A 59 -9.88 -0.32 -4.09
CA SER A 59 -10.40 -1.10 -2.97
C SER A 59 -9.87 -0.60 -1.62
N ILE A 60 -8.67 -0.02 -1.61
CA ILE A 60 -8.07 0.61 -0.42
C ILE A 60 -8.93 1.76 0.13
N LEU A 61 -9.67 2.46 -0.73
CA LEU A 61 -10.54 3.57 -0.30
C LEU A 61 -11.86 3.11 0.31
N THR A 62 -12.18 1.82 0.15
CA THR A 62 -13.44 1.22 0.59
C THR A 62 -13.29 0.21 1.72
N GLU A 63 -12.04 -0.09 2.11
CA GLU A 63 -11.69 -0.95 3.27
C GLU A 63 -11.75 -0.13 4.57
#